data_AF-A0A940A404-F1
#
_entry.id   AF-A0A940A404-F1
#
_cell.length_a   1.000
_cell.length_b   1.000
_cell.length_c   1.000
_cell.angle_alpha   90.00
_cell.angle_beta   90.00
_cell.angle_gamma   90.00
#
_symmetry.space_group_name_H-M   'P 1'
#
loop_
_entity.id
_entity.type
_entity.pdbx_description
1 polymer ?
#
loop_
_entity_poly.entity_id
_entity_poly.type
_entity_poly.pdbx_seq_one_letter_code
_entity_poly.pdbx_strand_id
1 'polypeptide(L)'
;MIIIGFSKKSSKILPNIFCKNFKHCAVIVRDGTEFTLYQFVSYGHIEKIRLRVRDMKMLQQYGWCFVYVPCDLPRNFPRKNWTCVNMAKDAIKMRAPFIQTPDALYRAISE
;
A
#
# COMPACT_ATOMS: atom_id res chain seq x y z
N MET A 1 -13.48 4.06 -2.21
CA MET A 1 -12.87 2.71 -2.39
C MET A 1 -11.36 2.84 -2.53
N ILE A 2 -10.63 2.07 -1.73
CA ILE A 2 -9.17 2.06 -1.70
C ILE A 2 -8.69 0.68 -2.16
N ILE A 3 -7.54 0.65 -2.84
CA ILE A 3 -6.84 -0.57 -3.19
C ILE A 3 -5.54 -0.59 -2.38
N ILE A 4 -5.26 -1.67 -1.67
CA ILE A 4 -3.95 -1.91 -1.07
C ILE A 4 -3.18 -2.84 -1.99
N GLY A 5 -2.09 -2.33 -2.57
CA GLY A 5 -1.19 -3.09 -3.40
C GLY A 5 -0.05 -3.69 -2.60
N PHE A 6 0.26 -4.96 -2.83
CA PHE A 6 1.35 -5.68 -2.17
C PHE A 6 2.35 -6.16 -3.22
N SER A 7 3.62 -5.78 -3.07
CA SER A 7 4.66 -6.15 -4.02
C SER A 7 5.57 -7.23 -3.45
N LYS A 8 5.87 -8.25 -4.25
CA LYS A 8 6.91 -9.25 -3.95
C LYS A 8 8.34 -8.69 -4.13
N LYS A 9 8.49 -7.55 -4.79
CA LYS A 9 9.77 -6.86 -5.04
C LYS A 9 9.87 -5.61 -4.16
N SER A 10 11.07 -5.28 -3.69
CA SER A 10 11.29 -4.19 -2.74
C SER A 10 11.35 -2.83 -3.42
N SER A 11 10.73 -1.81 -2.80
CA SER A 11 11.14 -0.41 -2.97
C SER A 11 12.10 -0.07 -1.83
N LYS A 12 13.29 0.43 -2.19
CA LYS A 12 14.42 0.68 -1.28
C LYS A 12 14.02 1.69 -0.20
N ILE A 13 13.99 1.27 1.08
CA ILE A 13 14.38 1.97 2.31
C ILE A 13 13.68 1.29 3.51
N LEU A 14 14.48 0.45 4.21
CA LEU A 14 14.32 -0.15 5.56
C LEU A 14 13.42 -1.41 5.74
N PRO A 15 13.77 -2.32 6.68
CA PRO A 15 14.49 -3.55 6.34
C PRO A 15 13.63 -4.82 6.46
N ASN A 16 14.21 -5.92 5.97
CA ASN A 16 13.73 -7.30 6.04
C ASN A 16 13.35 -7.75 7.45
N ILE A 17 12.16 -7.38 7.94
CA ILE A 17 11.56 -8.04 9.11
C ILE A 17 10.59 -9.08 8.57
N PHE A 18 11.13 -10.29 8.35
CA PHE A 18 10.40 -11.57 8.23
C PHE A 18 9.17 -11.59 7.33
N CYS A 19 9.26 -11.02 6.14
CA CYS A 19 8.17 -11.08 5.18
C CYS A 19 8.47 -12.10 4.09
N LYS A 20 7.87 -13.30 4.19
CA LYS A 20 8.10 -14.40 3.25
C LYS A 20 7.50 -14.11 1.86
N ASN A 21 6.34 -13.47 1.80
CA ASN A 21 5.57 -13.32 0.55
C ASN A 21 5.64 -11.92 -0.05
N PHE A 22 5.59 -10.86 0.77
CA PHE A 22 5.48 -9.48 0.30
C PHE A 22 6.55 -8.58 0.92
N LYS A 23 7.24 -7.78 0.12
CA LYS A 23 8.30 -6.88 0.60
C LYS A 23 7.82 -5.45 0.84
N HIS A 24 6.71 -5.06 0.23
CA HIS A 24 6.19 -3.69 0.30
C HIS A 24 4.67 -3.68 0.13
N CYS A 25 4.01 -2.66 0.69
CA CYS A 25 2.62 -2.35 0.38
C CYS A 25 2.43 -0.86 0.04
N ALA A 26 1.50 -0.54 -0.85
CA ALA A 26 1.18 0.81 -1.27
C ALA A 26 -0.32 1.04 -1.25
N VAL A 27 -0.72 2.29 -1.06
CA VAL A 27 -2.13 2.69 -1.11
C VAL A 27 -2.41 3.21 -2.51
N ILE A 28 -3.45 2.71 -3.16
CA ILE A 28 -3.87 3.12 -4.48
C ILE A 28 -5.32 3.61 -4.40
N VAL A 29 -5.56 4.82 -4.88
CA VAL A 29 -6.88 5.46 -4.84
C VAL A 29 -7.31 5.75 -6.26
N ARG A 30 -8.56 5.46 -6.59
CA ARG A 30 -9.13 5.82 -7.89
C ARG A 30 -9.51 7.30 -7.89
N ASP A 31 -9.09 8.02 -8.91
CA ASP A 31 -9.43 9.42 -9.17
C ASP A 31 -9.99 9.53 -10.59
N GLY A 32 -11.32 9.41 -10.71
CA GLY A 32 -11.99 9.32 -12.01
C GLY A 32 -11.56 8.10 -12.84
N THR A 33 -10.84 8.35 -13.93
CA THR A 33 -10.30 7.34 -14.85
C THR A 33 -8.86 6.94 -14.55
N GLU A 34 -8.19 7.66 -13.66
CA GLU A 34 -6.81 7.40 -13.23
C GLU A 34 -6.79 6.80 -11.83
N PHE A 35 -5.61 6.32 -11.44
CA PHE A 35 -5.31 5.85 -10.10
C PHE A 35 -4.11 6.62 -9.57
N THR A 36 -4.14 7.00 -8.30
CA THR A 36 -2.99 7.57 -7.61
C THR A 36 -2.42 6.53 -6.67
N LEU A 37 -1.19 6.09 -6.93
CA LEU A 37 -0.41 5.24 -6.06
C LEU A 37 0.42 6.11 -5.12
N TYR A 38 0.22 5.92 -3.82
CA TYR A 38 1.00 6.52 -2.76
C TYR A 38 2.08 5.52 -2.35
N GLN A 39 3.33 5.82 -2.70
CA GLN A 39 4.48 4.98 -2.41
C GLN A 39 5.26 5.56 -1.25
N PHE A 40 5.38 4.80 -0.17
CA PHE A 40 6.31 5.16 0.89
C PHE A 40 7.73 4.94 0.37
N VAL A 41 8.52 6.02 0.30
CA VAL A 41 9.92 5.95 -0.15
C VAL A 41 10.86 6.06 1.04
N SER A 42 10.62 6.93 2.01
CA SER A 42 11.46 7.02 3.20
C SER A 42 10.71 7.69 4.36
N TYR A 43 11.37 7.81 5.51
CA TYR A 43 10.76 8.46 6.67
C TYR A 43 10.28 9.88 6.34
N GLY A 44 8.96 10.09 6.45
CA GLY A 44 8.33 11.38 6.13
C GLY A 44 8.21 11.68 4.63
N HIS A 45 8.66 10.79 3.74
CA HIS A 45 8.62 10.99 2.29
C HIS A 45 7.73 9.95 1.59
N ILE A 46 6.66 10.43 0.96
CA ILE A 46 5.69 9.63 0.22
C ILE A 46 5.58 10.22 -1.19
N GLU A 47 5.89 9.39 -2.17
CA GLU A 47 5.73 9.73 -3.58
C GLU A 47 4.31 9.44 -4.05
N LYS A 48 3.80 10.31 -4.94
CA LYS A 48 2.49 10.14 -5.57
C LYS A 48 2.70 9.87 -7.05
N ILE A 49 2.31 8.68 -7.50
CA ILE A 49 2.48 8.23 -8.87
C ILE A 49 1.09 8.09 -9.49
N ARG A 50 0.84 8.83 -10.57
CA ARG A 50 -0.38 8.66 -11.37
C ARG A 50 -0.23 7.43 -12.26
N LEU A 51 -1.25 6.59 -12.25
CA LEU A 51 -1.34 5.34 -12.96
C LEU A 51 -2.61 5.35 -13.82
N ARG A 52 -2.48 4.86 -15.05
CA ARG A 52 -3.61 4.50 -15.90
C ARG A 52 -3.98 3.04 -15.66
N VAL A 53 -5.13 2.62 -16.19
CA VAL A 53 -5.58 1.22 -16.16
C VAL A 53 -4.50 0.26 -16.70
N ARG A 54 -3.77 0.65 -17.76
CA ARG A 54 -2.67 -0.15 -18.32
C ARG A 54 -1.52 -0.36 -17.33
N ASP A 55 -1.23 0.65 -16.50
CA ASP A 55 -0.12 0.61 -15.55
C ASP A 55 -0.50 -0.31 -14.37
N MET A 56 -1.78 -0.33 -13.98
CA MET A 56 -2.31 -1.30 -13.02
C MET A 56 -2.12 -2.75 -13.50
N LYS A 57 -2.40 -3.05 -14.77
CA LYS A 57 -2.14 -4.38 -15.37
C LYS A 57 -0.65 -4.72 -15.37
N MET A 58 0.19 -3.74 -15.71
CA MET A 58 1.64 -3.90 -15.71
C MET A 58 2.16 -4.22 -14.29
N LEU A 59 1.67 -3.54 -13.25
CA LEU A 59 2.03 -3.84 -11.86
C LEU A 59 1.70 -5.30 -11.49
N GLN A 60 0.53 -5.82 -11.90
CA GLN A 60 0.18 -7.23 -11.65
C GLN A 60 1.17 -8.19 -12.31
N GLN A 61 1.55 -7.93 -13.56
CA GLN A 61 2.56 -8.72 -14.27
C GLN A 61 3.93 -8.68 -13.58
N TYR A 62 4.27 -7.57 -12.93
CA TYR A 62 5.48 -7.43 -12.11
C TYR A 62 5.35 -7.98 -10.67
N GLY A 63 4.27 -8.71 -10.37
CA GLY A 63 4.09 -9.42 -9.12
C GLY A 63 3.47 -8.58 -8.01
N TRP A 64 2.66 -7.58 -8.37
CA TRP A 64 1.79 -6.90 -7.41
C TRP A 64 0.46 -7.64 -7.25
N CYS A 65 0.05 -7.83 -6.00
CA CYS A 65 -1.27 -8.31 -5.62
C CYS A 65 -2.12 -7.13 -5.11
N PHE A 66 -3.41 -7.11 -5.42
CA PHE A 66 -4.30 -6.00 -5.04
C PHE A 66 -5.46 -6.51 -4.19
N VAL A 67 -5.66 -5.87 -3.04
CA VAL A 67 -6.83 -6.09 -2.19
C VAL A 67 -7.71 -4.85 -2.24
N TYR A 68 -8.98 -5.04 -2.56
CA TYR A 68 -9.97 -3.96 -2.63
C TYR A 68 -10.64 -3.81 -1.27
N VAL A 69 -10.57 -2.60 -0.71
CA VAL A 69 -11.17 -2.31 0.59
C VAL A 69 -12.29 -1.29 0.39
N PRO A 70 -13.56 -1.64 0.75
CA PRO A 70 -14.73 -0.79 0.52
C PRO A 70 -14.80 0.33 1.57
N CYS A 71 -13.77 1.16 1.65
CA CYS A 71 -13.71 2.32 2.51
C CYS A 71 -13.25 3.56 1.73
N ASP A 72 -13.46 4.72 2.34
CA ASP A 72 -13.03 6.01 1.81
C ASP A 72 -11.72 6.45 2.43
N LEU A 73 -10.91 7.11 1.59
CA LEU A 73 -9.64 7.66 2.01
C LEU A 73 -9.86 8.71 3.12
N PRO A 74 -9.09 8.68 4.21
CA PRO A 74 -9.17 9.72 5.23
C PRO A 74 -8.91 11.11 4.62
N ARG A 75 -9.68 12.13 5.02
CA ARG A 75 -9.58 13.50 4.48
C ARG A 75 -8.15 14.07 4.51
N ASN A 76 -7.36 13.69 5.52
CA ASN A 76 -5.99 14.18 5.75
C ASN A 76 -4.93 13.12 5.39
N PHE A 77 -5.14 12.38 4.29
CA PHE A 77 -4.20 11.38 3.81
C PHE A 77 -3.26 11.95 2.72
N PRO A 78 -1.96 11.62 2.73
CA PRO A 78 -1.27 10.80 3.71
C PRO A 78 -0.88 11.59 4.98
N ARG A 79 -0.93 10.94 6.14
CA ARG A 79 -0.34 11.44 7.39
C ARG A 79 1.17 11.19 7.40
N LYS A 80 1.90 11.81 8.34
CA LYS A 80 3.30 11.49 8.61
C LYS A 80 3.39 10.02 9.06
N ASN A 81 3.71 9.15 8.11
CA ASN A 81 3.77 7.71 8.31
C ASN A 81 5.22 7.26 8.43
N TRP A 82 5.45 6.32 9.34
CA TRP A 82 6.79 5.77 9.61
C TRP A 82 7.16 4.63 8.65
N THR A 83 6.15 3.91 8.15
CA THR A 83 6.33 2.72 7.30
C THR A 83 5.18 2.61 6.29
N CYS A 84 5.41 1.84 5.23
CA CYS A 84 4.38 1.47 4.27
C CYS A 84 3.15 0.79 4.91
N VAL A 85 3.37 -0.03 5.94
CA VAL A 85 2.29 -0.73 6.68
C VAL A 85 1.46 0.27 7.48
N ASN A 86 2.10 1.23 8.16
CA ASN A 86 1.37 2.27 8.89
C ASN A 86 0.55 3.14 7.94
N MET A 87 1.11 3.51 6.79
CA MET A 87 0.37 4.24 5.75
C MET A 87 -0.85 3.45 5.26
N ALA A 88 -0.71 2.15 5.00
CA ALA A 88 -1.82 1.32 4.58
C ALA A 88 -2.89 1.17 5.67
N LYS A 89 -2.50 0.92 6.93
CA LYS A 89 -3.42 0.85 8.08
C LYS A 89 -4.19 2.15 8.27
N ASP A 90 -3.52 3.29 8.16
CA ASP A 90 -4.13 4.61 8.23
C ASP A 90 -5.16 4.82 7.11
N ALA A 91 -4.83 4.43 5.88
CA ALA A 91 -5.73 4.53 4.73
C ALA A 91 -7.03 3.76 4.95
N ILE A 92 -6.96 2.57 5.56
CA ILE A 92 -8.14 1.72 5.82
C ILE A 92 -8.70 1.87 7.23
N LYS A 93 -8.24 2.87 8.02
CA LYS A 93 -8.65 3.13 9.41
C LYS A 93 -8.48 1.92 10.36
N MET A 94 -7.53 1.03 10.08
CA MET A 94 -7.27 -0.16 10.89
C MET A 94 -6.40 0.18 12.10
N ARG A 95 -6.88 -0.16 13.31
CA ARG A 95 -6.09 -0.09 14.54
C ARG A 95 -5.57 -1.48 14.93
N ALA A 96 -4.38 -1.81 14.44
CA ALA A 96 -3.71 -3.08 14.75
C ALA A 96 -2.21 -2.82 15.04
N PRO A 97 -1.82 -2.66 16.32
CA PRO A 97 -0.43 -2.34 16.69
C PRO A 97 0.53 -3.51 16.42
N PHE A 98 0.03 -4.74 16.45
CA PHE A 98 0.82 -5.96 16.22
C PHE A 98 1.04 -6.29 14.73
N ILE A 99 0.27 -5.67 13.82
CA ILE A 99 0.48 -5.81 12.37
C ILE A 99 1.57 -4.83 11.94
N GLN A 100 2.78 -5.37 11.76
CA GLN A 100 3.98 -4.58 11.43
C GLN A 100 4.63 -4.94 10.10
N THR A 101 4.16 -5.99 9.42
CA THR A 101 4.72 -6.46 8.15
C THR A 101 3.66 -6.45 7.03
N PRO A 102 4.06 -6.28 5.75
CA PRO A 102 3.12 -6.36 4.63
C PRO A 102 2.37 -7.70 4.53
N ASP A 103 3.02 -8.84 4.81
CA ASP A 103 2.37 -10.16 4.80
C ASP A 103 1.31 -10.32 5.89
N ALA A 104 1.60 -9.86 7.12
CA ALA A 104 0.61 -9.87 8.19
C ALA A 104 -0.58 -8.96 7.87
N LEU A 105 -0.32 -7.80 7.27
CA LEU A 105 -1.38 -6.90 6.82
C LEU A 105 -2.23 -7.55 5.72
N TYR A 106 -1.60 -8.18 4.72
CA TYR A 106 -2.30 -8.86 3.64
C TYR A 106 -3.27 -9.91 4.18
N ARG A 107 -2.81 -10.79 5.08
CA ARG A 107 -3.67 -11.80 5.72
C ARG A 107 -4.85 -11.15 6.44
N ALA A 108 -4.58 -10.16 7.28
CA ALA A 108 -5.61 -9.52 8.09
C ALA A 108 -6.69 -8.74 7.31
N ILE A 109 -6.44 -8.39 6.04
CA ILE A 109 -7.42 -7.69 5.20
C ILE A 109 -8.00 -8.56 4.07
N SER A 110 -7.48 -9.78 3.91
CA SER A 110 -7.92 -10.72 2.87
C SER A 110 -8.72 -11.90 3.45
N GLU A 111 -8.63 -12.11 4.77
CA GLU A 111 -9.47 -13.01 5.57
C GLU A 111 -10.70 -12.26 6.10
#